data_AF-A0A849SUL0-F1
#
_entry.id   AF-A0A849SUL0-F1
#
_cell.length_a   1.000
_cell.length_b   1.000
_cell.length_c   1.000
_cell.angle_alpha   90.00
_cell.angle_beta   90.00
_cell.angle_gamma   90.00
#
_symmetry.space_group_name_H-M   'P 1'
#
loop_
_entity.id
_entity.type
_entity.pdbx_description
1 polymer ?
#
loop_
_entity_poly.entity_id
_entity_poly.type
_entity_poly.pdbx_seq_one_letter_code
_entity_poly.pdbx_strand_id
1 'polypeptide(L)' 'MYACVCRAVTERQIHLAILAGANSVKDLRHELGVIDECGHCASCVKKCLREAHHSPSPKLSSANILSSVAA' A
#
# COMPACT_ATOMS: atom_id res chain seq x y z
N MET A 1 -8.54 4.49 3.99
CA MET A 1 -8.40 5.93 3.66
C MET A 1 -7.62 6.07 2.35
N TYR A 2 -7.83 7.15 1.59
CA TYR A 2 -7.01 7.44 0.41
C TYR A 2 -5.62 7.94 0.83
N ALA A 3 -4.59 7.31 0.28
CA ALA A 3 -3.20 7.76 0.38
C ALA A 3 -2.88 8.82 -0.70
N CYS A 4 -3.44 8.67 -1.91
CA CYS A 4 -3.33 9.64 -3.00
C CYS A 4 -4.72 10.01 -3.52
N VAL A 5 -5.11 11.26 -3.34
CA VAL A 5 -6.41 11.76 -3.83
C VAL A 5 -6.42 11.98 -5.35
N CYS A 6 -5.30 12.40 -5.95
CA CYS A 6 -5.20 12.65 -7.39
C CYS A 6 -5.48 11.40 -8.25
N ARG A 7 -5.08 10.22 -7.76
CA ARG A 7 -5.24 8.94 -8.45
C ARG A 7 -6.24 8.00 -7.77
N ALA A 8 -6.93 8.47 -6.73
CA ALA A 8 -7.82 7.65 -5.90
C ALA A 8 -7.16 6.34 -5.40
N VAL A 9 -5.92 6.43 -4.93
CA VAL A 9 -5.15 5.27 -4.41
C VAL A 9 -5.25 5.22 -2.90
N THR A 10 -5.57 4.05 -2.36
CA THR A 10 -5.64 3.75 -0.93
C THR A 10 -4.34 3.13 -0.41
N GLU A 11 -4.10 3.21 0.90
CA GLU A 11 -2.96 2.51 1.54
C GLU A 11 -3.00 1.00 1.26
N ARG A 12 -4.20 0.39 1.25
CA ARG A 12 -4.37 -1.03 0.91
C ARG A 12 -3.84 -1.36 -0.50
N GLN A 13 -4.13 -0.53 -1.49
CA GLN A 13 -3.62 -0.72 -2.86
C GLN A 13 -2.09 -0.59 -2.90
N ILE A 14 -1.51 0.32 -2.13
CA ILE A 14 -0.05 0.44 -2.00
C ILE A 14 0.54 -0.84 -1.42
N HIS A 15 -0.02 -1.37 -0.33
CA HIS A 15 0.46 -2.63 0.25
C HIS A 15 0.28 -3.83 -0.69
N LEU A 16 -0.83 -3.90 -1.44
CA LEU A 16 -1.02 -4.95 -2.45
C LEU A 16 0.02 -4.86 -3.57
N ALA A 17 0.36 -3.65 -4.05
CA ALA A 17 1.41 -3.47 -5.04
C ALA A 17 2.80 -3.89 -4.51
N ILE A 18 3.08 -3.60 -3.23
CA ILE A 18 4.32 -4.06 -2.58
C ILE A 18 4.36 -5.59 -2.49
N LEU A 19 3.26 -6.23 -2.09
CA LEU A 19 3.14 -7.68 -2.06
C LEU A 19 3.25 -8.31 -3.46
N ALA A 20 2.82 -7.60 -4.50
CA ALA A 20 2.97 -7.99 -5.89
C ALA A 20 4.39 -7.78 -6.46
N GLY A 21 5.29 -7.15 -5.70
CA GLY A 21 6.71 -7.02 -6.04
C GLY A 21 7.24 -5.59 -6.15
N ALA A 22 6.40 -4.56 -5.98
CA ALA A 22 6.89 -3.17 -5.96
C ALA A 22 7.79 -2.93 -4.75
N ASN A 23 9.08 -2.67 -4.98
CA ASN A 23 10.09 -2.56 -3.92
C ASN A 23 10.67 -1.14 -3.79
N SER A 24 10.22 -0.21 -4.64
CA SER A 24 10.65 1.18 -4.62
C SER A 24 9.49 2.15 -4.87
N VAL A 25 9.72 3.41 -4.54
CA VAL A 25 8.77 4.51 -4.83
C VAL A 25 8.56 4.67 -6.34
N LYS A 26 9.59 4.36 -7.15
CA LYS A 26 9.51 4.41 -8.60
C LYS A 26 8.53 3.35 -9.12
N ASP A 27 8.58 2.14 -8.57
CA ASP A 27 7.67 1.06 -8.97
C ASP A 27 6.25 1.40 -8.57
N LEU A 28 6.03 1.91 -7.35
CA LEU A 28 4.70 2.34 -6.92
C LEU A 28 4.15 3.50 -7.77
N ARG A 29 5.00 4.44 -8.19
CA ARG A 29 4.59 5.47 -9.16
C ARG A 29 4.18 4.84 -10.49
N HIS A 30 4.95 3.88 -11.00
CA HIS A 30 4.65 3.23 -12.26
C HIS A 30 3.34 2.43 -12.20
N GLU A 31 3.14 1.64 -11.14
CA GLU A 31 1.99 0.75 -10.96
C GLU A 31 0.71 1.50 -10.59
N LEU A 32 0.79 2.52 -9.72
CA LEU A 32 -0.38 3.16 -9.12
C LEU A 32 -0.54 4.64 -9.51
N GLY A 33 0.41 5.23 -10.25
CA GLY A 33 0.41 6.65 -10.60
C GLY A 33 0.64 7.60 -9.41
N VAL A 34 1.02 7.08 -8.24
CA VAL A 34 1.24 7.92 -7.05
C VAL A 34 2.46 8.82 -7.23
N ILE A 35 2.41 10.04 -6.66
CA ILE A 35 3.49 11.05 -6.74
C ILE A 35 3.73 11.59 -8.16
N ASP A 36 2.82 11.31 -9.09
CA ASP A 36 2.94 11.77 -10.47
C ASP A 36 2.38 13.19 -10.68
N GLU A 37 1.31 13.52 -9.95
CA GLU A 37 0.64 14.83 -10.02
C GLU A 37 1.16 15.77 -8.91
N CYS A 38 0.36 16.05 -7.88
CA CYS A 38 0.67 17.05 -6.85
C CYS A 38 1.75 16.64 -5.83
N GLY A 39 2.19 15.38 -5.84
CA GLY A 39 3.23 14.86 -4.94
C GLY A 39 2.87 14.73 -3.45
N HIS A 40 1.71 15.19 -2.98
CA HIS A 40 1.38 15.27 -1.54
C HIS A 40 1.38 13.91 -0.82
N CYS A 41 1.08 12.82 -1.56
CA CYS A 41 1.10 11.46 -1.05
C CYS A 41 2.51 10.90 -0.78
N ALA A 42 3.59 11.58 -1.18
CA ALA A 42 4.95 11.02 -1.18
C ALA A 42 5.44 10.54 0.19
N SER A 43 5.13 11.26 1.27
CA SER A 43 5.51 10.87 2.63
C SER A 43 4.79 9.60 3.08
N CYS A 44 3.49 9.48 2.79
CA CYS A 44 2.66 8.31 3.05
C CYS A 44 3.15 7.09 2.27
N VAL A 45 3.36 7.22 0.95
CA VAL A 45 3.87 6.14 0.08
C VAL A 45 5.22 5.62 0.59
N LYS A 46 6.16 6.52 0.92
CA LYS A 46 7.47 6.14 1.48
C LYS A 46 7.34 5.44 2.83
N LYS A 47 6.36 5.83 3.65
CA LYS A 47 6.09 5.21 4.94
C LYS A 47 5.59 3.77 4.75
N CYS A 48 4.60 3.55 3.88
CA CYS A 48 4.10 2.21 3.56
C CYS A 48 5.20 1.26 3.07
N LEU A 49 6.10 1.74 2.20
CA LEU A 49 7.27 0.99 1.73
C LEU A 49 8.20 0.58 2.87
N ARG A 50 8.58 1.53 3.74
CA ARG A 50 9.44 1.25 4.89
C ARG A 50 8.78 0.28 5.87
N GLU A 51 7.50 0.48 6.16
CA GLU A 51 6.72 -0.39 7.05
C GLU A 51 6.56 -1.80 6.48
N ALA A 52 6.50 -1.97 5.16
CA ALA A 52 6.47 -3.28 4.54
C ALA A 52 7.83 -3.99 4.58
N HIS A 53 8.93 -3.24 4.51
CA HIS A 53 10.30 -3.80 4.50
C HIS A 53 10.84 -4.07 5.92
N HIS A 54 10.29 -3.40 6.93
CA HIS A 54 10.54 -3.72 8.34
C HIS A 54 9.45 -4.69 8.81
N SER A 55 9.79 -5.97 8.98
CA SER A 55 8.94 -7.08 9.46
C SER A 55 7.81 -6.67 10.43
N PRO A 56 6.60 -7.25 10.34
CA PRO A 56 5.33 -6.55 10.54
C PRO A 56 4.98 -6.32 12.01
N SER A 57 4.46 -5.11 12.31
CA SER A 57 3.49 -4.96 13.39
C SER A 57 2.08 -4.99 12.79
N PRO A 58 1.17 -5.85 13.29
CA PRO A 58 -0.13 -6.07 12.69
C PRO A 58 -1.02 -4.87 12.99
N LYS A 59 -1.24 -3.99 12.00
CA LYS A 59 -2.42 -3.12 11.97
C LYS A 59 -3.57 -3.89 11.32
N LEU A 60 -3.89 -5.06 11.88
CA LEU A 60 -5.15 -5.74 11.61
C LEU A 60 -6.20 -5.02 12.44
N SER A 61 -6.88 -4.04 11.85
CA SER A 61 -8.15 -3.57 12.41
C SER A 61 -9.11 -4.76 12.39
N SER A 62 -9.48 -5.22 13.58
CA SER A 62 -10.35 -6.37 13.84
C SER A 62 -11.60 -6.35 12.96
N ALA A 63 -11.60 -7.19 11.92
CA ALA A 63 -12.79 -7.72 11.29
C ALA A 63 -12.47 -9.13 10.82
N ASN A 64 -12.89 -10.11 11.62
CA ASN A 64 -13.22 -11.49 11.23
C ASN A 64 -13.66 -11.53 9.74
N ILE A 65 -13.28 -12.50 8.92
CA ILE A 65 -13.82 -13.88 8.98
C ILE A 65 -12.79 -14.91 8.50
N LEU A 66 -12.49 -15.86 9.38
CA LEU A 66 -12.06 -17.22 9.07
C LEU A 66 -13.27 -18.01 8.58
N SER A 67 -13.25 -18.53 7.35
CA SER A 67 -13.93 -19.76 6.93
C SER A 67 -13.52 -20.07 5.48
N SER A 68 -12.59 -21.00 5.27
CA SER A 68 -12.88 -22.40 4.94
C SER A 68 -12.88 -22.66 3.43
N VAL A 69 -11.70 -22.92 2.83
CA VAL A 69 -11.56 -23.93 1.77
C VAL A 69 -10.21 -24.62 1.97
N ALA A 70 -10.20 -25.55 2.93
CA ALA A 70 -9.35 -26.71 2.93
C ALA A 70 -10.31 -27.90 3.00
N ALA A 71 -10.67 -28.42 1.83
CA ALA A 71 -11.17 -29.77 1.58
C ALA A 71 -10.98 -30.02 0.08
#